data_AF-A0A389MUG4-F1
#
_entry.id   AF-A0A389MUG4-F1
#
_cell.length_a   1.000
_cell.length_b   1.000
_cell.length_c   1.000
_cell.angle_alpha   90.00
_cell.angle_beta   90.00
_cell.angle_gamma   90.00
#
_symmetry.space_group_name_H-M   'P 1'
#
loop_
_entity.id
_entity.type
_entity.pdbx_description
1 polymer ?
#
loop_
_entity_poly.entity_id
_entity_poly.type
_entity_poly.pdbx_seq_one_letter_code
_entity_poly.pdbx_strand_id
1 'polypeptide(L)' 'MTFESALSDCRRAASSGFLLADDPDARLERALAWADDLAREGLVPEAFLDRLHGELRAESAAGSL' A
#
# COMPACT_ATOMS: atom_id res chain seq x y z
N MET A 1 -11.06 0.60 -11.58
CA MET A 1 -9.87 -0.10 -11.05
C MET A 1 -10.34 -1.34 -10.29
N THR A 2 -9.56 -2.42 -10.22
CA THR A 2 -9.88 -3.61 -9.39
C THR A 2 -9.06 -3.59 -8.10
N PHE A 3 -9.47 -4.39 -7.12
CA PHE A 3 -8.71 -4.57 -5.87
C PHE A 3 -7.26 -5.03 -6.15
N GLU A 4 -7.08 -6.06 -6.97
CA GLU A 4 -5.75 -6.60 -7.30
C GLU A 4 -4.82 -5.56 -7.94
N SER A 5 -5.36 -4.67 -8.80
CA SER A 5 -4.54 -3.59 -9.37
C SER A 5 -4.14 -2.55 -8.32
N ALA A 6 -5.05 -2.18 -7.41
CA ALA A 6 -4.75 -1.24 -6.34
C ALA A 6 -3.69 -1.80 -5.38
N LEU A 7 -3.79 -3.07 -5.03
CA LEU A 7 -2.80 -3.76 -4.20
C LEU A 7 -1.43 -3.81 -4.89
N SER A 8 -1.40 -4.12 -6.20
CA SER A 8 -0.16 -4.08 -6.98
C SER A 8 0.47 -2.68 -7.00
N ASP A 9 -0.32 -1.62 -7.11
CA ASP A 9 0.19 -0.25 -7.12
C ASP A 9 0.72 0.16 -5.75
N CYS A 10 0.04 -0.21 -4.66
CA CYS A 10 0.53 0.01 -3.29
C CYS A 10 1.86 -0.71 -3.02
N ARG A 11 2.01 -1.97 -3.48
CA ARG A 11 3.27 -2.72 -3.38
C ARG A 11 4.41 -2.06 -4.19
N ARG A 12 4.10 -1.50 -5.36
CA ARG A 12 5.09 -0.71 -6.11
C ARG A 12 5.47 0.58 -5.38
N ALA A 13 4.50 1.29 -4.80
CA ALA A 13 4.77 2.48 -4.01
C ALA A 13 5.72 2.15 -2.84
N ALA A 14 5.44 1.07 -2.09
CA ALA A 14 6.28 0.59 -1.01
C ALA A 14 7.74 0.34 -1.44
N SER A 15 7.92 -0.29 -2.61
CA SER A 15 9.22 -0.66 -3.17
C SER A 15 9.92 0.45 -3.95
N SER A 16 9.24 1.55 -4.30
CA SER A 16 9.82 2.66 -5.04
C SER A 16 10.23 3.84 -4.13
N GLY A 17 11.52 4.20 -4.09
CA GLY A 17 11.97 5.58 -3.86
C GLY A 17 12.87 5.92 -2.65
N PHE A 18 14.18 6.07 -2.93
CA PHE A 18 15.08 7.22 -2.66
C PHE A 18 15.49 7.70 -1.24
N LEU A 19 14.96 7.18 -0.12
CA LEU A 19 15.51 7.44 1.23
C LEU A 19 15.47 6.15 2.05
N LEU A 20 16.62 5.72 2.61
CA LEU A 20 16.86 4.50 3.40
C LEU A 20 15.87 3.37 3.10
N ALA A 21 16.02 2.74 1.94
CA ALA A 21 15.10 1.73 1.39
C ALA A 21 15.01 0.40 2.17
N ASP A 22 15.53 0.33 3.41
CA ASP A 22 15.59 -0.88 4.22
C ASP A 22 14.70 -0.84 5.48
N ASP A 23 14.02 0.29 5.78
CA ASP A 23 13.11 0.33 6.92
C ASP A 23 11.74 -0.28 6.56
N PRO A 24 11.35 -1.45 7.13
CA PRO A 24 10.07 -2.08 6.87
C PRO A 24 8.87 -1.21 7.28
N ASP A 25 9.02 -0.37 8.31
CA ASP A 25 7.95 0.50 8.78
C ASP A 25 7.71 1.62 7.76
N ALA A 26 8.79 2.22 7.24
CA ALA A 26 8.68 3.26 6.19
C ALA A 26 8.08 2.73 4.88
N ARG A 27 8.33 1.46 4.53
CA ARG A 27 7.71 0.79 3.36
C ARG A 27 6.22 0.62 3.56
N LEU A 28 5.79 0.18 4.74
CA LEU A 28 4.38 0.04 5.09
C LEU A 28 3.66 1.38 5.11
N GLU A 29 4.22 2.41 5.77
CA GLU A 29 3.62 3.75 5.84
C GLU A 29 3.36 4.32 4.44
N ARG A 30 4.30 4.15 3.51
CA ARG A 30 4.15 4.61 2.14
C ARG A 30 3.06 3.85 1.37
N ALA A 31 2.96 2.54 1.59
CA ALA A 31 1.93 1.73 0.96
C ALA A 31 0.53 2.13 1.44
N LEU A 32 0.38 2.41 2.74
CA LEU A 32 -0.88 2.89 3.33
C LEU A 32 -1.23 4.28 2.81
N ALA A 33 -0.28 5.22 2.81
CA ALA A 33 -0.50 6.56 2.28
C ALA A 33 -0.92 6.54 0.80
N TRP A 34 -0.33 5.65 -0.01
CA TRP A 34 -0.75 5.49 -1.40
C TRP A 34 -2.17 4.91 -1.52
N ALA A 35 -2.57 3.97 -0.67
CA ALA A 35 -3.93 3.45 -0.64
C ALA A 35 -4.95 4.55 -0.30
N ASP A 36 -4.63 5.41 0.68
CA ASP A 36 -5.45 6.57 1.04
C ASP A 36 -5.56 7.58 -0.12
N ASP A 37 -4.46 7.86 -0.82
CA ASP A 37 -4.46 8.74 -1.99
C ASP A 37 -5.32 8.18 -3.13
N LEU A 38 -5.22 6.88 -3.42
CA LEU A 38 -6.07 6.22 -4.43
C LEU A 38 -7.56 6.31 -4.08
N ALA A 39 -7.93 6.17 -2.80
CA ALA A 39 -9.31 6.32 -2.36
C ALA A 39 -9.78 7.79 -2.46
N ARG A 40 -8.93 8.74 -2.04
CA ARG A 40 -9.19 10.19 -2.10
C ARG A 40 -9.37 10.69 -3.52
N GLU A 41 -8.64 10.13 -4.48
CA GLU A 41 -8.79 10.45 -5.92
C GLU A 41 -9.95 9.71 -6.59
N GLY A 42 -10.69 8.86 -5.85
CA GLY A 42 -11.80 8.07 -6.38
C GLY A 42 -11.35 6.96 -7.35
N LEU A 43 -10.05 6.64 -7.38
CA LEU A 43 -9.49 5.57 -8.19
C LEU A 43 -9.83 4.20 -7.60
N VAL A 44 -9.98 4.11 -6.28
CA VAL A 44 -10.39 2.92 -5.53
C VAL A 44 -11.64 3.24 -4.70
N PRO A 45 -12.66 2.34 -4.67
CA PRO A 45 -13.79 2.50 -3.76
C PRO A 45 -13.35 2.50 -2.29
N GLU A 46 -13.88 3.41 -1.47
CA GLU A 46 -13.59 3.47 -0.02
C GLU A 46 -13.83 2.13 0.69
N ALA A 47 -14.82 1.35 0.23
CA ALA A 47 -15.11 0.01 0.76
C ALA A 47 -13.94 -1.00 0.63
N PHE A 48 -12.94 -0.71 -0.22
CA PHE A 48 -11.74 -1.54 -0.37
C PHE A 48 -10.58 -1.08 0.51
N LEU A 49 -10.64 0.12 1.09
CA LEU A 49 -9.53 0.73 1.81
C LEU A 49 -9.14 -0.09 3.06
N ASP A 50 -10.12 -0.48 3.86
CA ASP A 50 -9.88 -1.33 5.04
C ASP A 50 -9.22 -2.67 4.67
N ARG A 51 -9.68 -3.27 3.57
CA ARG A 51 -9.11 -4.52 3.07
C ARG A 51 -7.68 -4.32 2.56
N LEU A 52 -7.41 -3.26 1.81
CA LEU A 52 -6.07 -2.92 1.32
C LEU A 52 -5.11 -2.72 2.50
N HIS A 53 -5.52 -1.95 3.51
CA HIS A 53 -4.73 -1.74 4.72
C HIS A 53 -4.45 -3.05 5.48
N GLY A 54 -5.43 -3.96 5.53
CA GLY A 54 -5.28 -5.29 6.12
C GLY A 54 -4.21 -6.13 5.41
N GLU A 55 -4.27 -6.24 4.09
CA GLU A 55 -3.29 -7.01 3.30
C GLU A 55 -1.88 -6.43 3.42
N LEU A 56 -1.73 -5.11 3.32
CA LEU A 56 -0.42 -4.45 3.43
C LEU A 56 0.22 -4.66 4.81
N ARG A 57 -0.57 -4.60 5.89
CA ARG A 57 -0.07 -4.90 7.25
C ARG A 57 0.31 -6.37 7.41
N ALA A 58 -0.48 -7.29 6.84
CA ALA A 58 -0.17 -8.72 6.87
C ALA A 58 1.12 -9.04 6.11
N GLU A 59 1.34 -8.43 4.95
CA GLU A 59 2.55 -8.58 4.15
C GLU A 59 3.79 -8.00 4.84
N SER A 60 3.67 -6.85 5.50
CA SER A 60 4.74 -6.26 6.31
C SER A 60 5.10 -7.14 7.50
N ALA A 61 4.10 -7.68 8.23
CA ALA A 61 4.32 -8.64 9.31
C ALA A 61 4.98 -9.95 8.83
N ALA A 62 4.72 -10.36 7.60
CA ALA A 62 5.36 -11.51 6.96
C ALA A 62 6.75 -11.21 6.38
N GLY A 63 7.18 -9.93 6.34
CA GLY A 63 8.45 -9.50 5.75
C GLY A 63 8.48 -9.55 4.21
N SER A 64 7.31 -9.67 3.56
CA SER A 64 7.18 -9.71 2.09
C SER A 64 7.13 -8.31 1.46
N LEU A 65 6.89 -7.30 2.29
CA LEU A 65 6.74 -5.90 1.94
C LEU A 65 8.00 -5.13 2.33
#